data_AF-A0A7J5UJ67-F1
#
_entry.id   AF-A0A7J5UJ67-F1
#
_cell.length_a   1.000
_cell.length_b   1.000
_cell.length_c   1.000
_cell.angle_alpha   90.00
_cell.angle_beta   90.00
_cell.angle_gamma   90.00
#
_symmetry.space_group_name_H-M   'P 1'
#
loop_
_entity.id
_entity.type
_entity.pdbx_description
1 polymer ?
#
loop_
_entity_poly.entity_id
_entity_poly.type
_entity_poly.pdbx_seq_one_letter_code
_entity_poly.pdbx_strand_id
1 'polypeptide(L)'
;MTGTSRGGVSSGLPRVPATFAPTARAREALAALPTVAVLRAPRGFGKSSTAAQWLRRPDLPDRDVVWVSLPPRGLAAEAFWRAVDLALERAGLESVAAVGWDGLALRARERRRRLVLVVDGLDRVEDRRVDDELVALVQAHEELHLVLLMRAQRPVEALARVAADTVVLTREHLALDATAVADLARRTGRAVRPEEARWLAAELGGWPGLLRAALLTAGRGPDDELVLDTASLADYLRLVLQDEELAAVAEDLTALAVPERITEEVAAHLVGRHVLPGALARARAAGLVAGEGLLAFPTVVRDLLRRILREDCPARYRELNRAMMEHRRLAGDALAALRHAVRTQEPDAVLTLVEHGWAELVAHPAEVRVALAEVPVDLLARSAKGLVALEHLRPAQVPPAFLLALVSGLRPGVPWRDAPDPGPAPGDVDEVPALLVQLGTRLLLDADVLRATHAFADAALRAGPDATAAPPARAGAA
;
A
#
# COMPACT_ATOMS: atom_id res chain seq x y z
N MET A 1 52.57 33.71 -7.67
CA MET A 1 51.78 32.88 -6.74
C MET A 1 50.30 33.09 -7.04
N THR A 2 49.76 32.25 -7.92
CA THR A 2 48.39 32.27 -8.41
C THR A 2 47.49 31.50 -7.44
N GLY A 3 46.68 32.23 -6.68
CA GLY A 3 45.66 31.65 -5.79
C GLY A 3 44.47 31.15 -6.59
N THR A 4 44.45 29.85 -6.90
CA THR A 4 43.28 29.11 -7.36
C THR A 4 42.35 28.88 -6.18
N SER A 5 41.36 29.75 -6.03
CA SER A 5 40.21 29.54 -5.16
C SER A 5 39.04 30.35 -5.70
N ARG A 6 37.97 29.65 -6.11
CA ARG A 6 36.57 29.98 -5.85
C ARG A 6 35.71 28.87 -6.44
N GLY A 7 35.51 27.82 -5.64
CA GLY A 7 34.42 26.87 -5.85
C GLY A 7 33.09 27.62 -5.87
N GLY A 8 32.17 27.17 -6.72
CA GLY A 8 30.83 27.75 -6.80
C GLY A 8 30.18 27.86 -5.43
N VAL A 9 29.50 28.99 -5.20
CA VAL A 9 28.77 29.24 -3.96
C VAL A 9 27.49 28.39 -4.01
N SER A 10 27.59 27.13 -3.57
CA SER A 10 26.43 26.24 -3.39
C SER A 10 25.71 26.49 -2.07
N SER A 11 25.56 27.77 -1.70
CA SER A 11 24.87 28.12 -0.46
C SER A 11 23.37 27.83 -0.62
N GLY A 12 22.78 27.17 0.38
CA GLY A 12 21.33 26.93 0.42
C GLY A 12 20.87 25.58 -0.13
N LEU A 13 21.73 24.76 -0.73
CA LEU A 13 21.34 23.39 -1.12
C LEU A 13 20.99 22.55 0.13
N PRO A 14 19.81 21.90 0.17
CA PRO A 14 19.42 21.09 1.32
C PRO A 14 20.37 19.90 1.50
N ARG A 15 20.61 19.50 2.75
CA ARG A 15 21.43 18.32 3.07
C ARG A 15 20.77 17.08 2.47
N VAL A 16 21.55 16.30 1.72
CA VAL A 16 21.11 15.02 1.17
C VAL A 16 21.60 13.91 2.10
N PRO A 17 20.73 12.99 2.55
CA PRO A 17 21.16 11.86 3.35
C PRO A 17 22.24 11.04 2.64
N ALA A 18 23.28 10.59 3.35
CA ALA A 18 24.36 9.79 2.77
C ALA A 18 23.88 8.50 2.09
N THR A 19 22.73 7.98 2.52
CA THR A 19 22.12 6.77 1.97
C THR A 19 21.26 7.00 0.74
N PHE A 20 21.02 8.26 0.36
CA PHE A 20 20.21 8.59 -0.81
C PHE A 20 21.02 8.47 -2.11
N ALA A 21 20.41 7.88 -3.12
CA ALA A 21 20.89 7.88 -4.49
C ALA A 21 19.68 8.05 -5.43
N PRO A 22 19.78 8.85 -6.50
CA PRO A 22 18.69 9.01 -7.44
C PRO A 22 18.62 7.75 -8.31
N THR A 23 17.43 7.41 -8.77
CA THR A 23 17.20 6.26 -9.66
C THR A 23 18.00 6.39 -10.96
N ALA A 24 18.21 5.27 -11.66
CA ALA A 24 18.85 5.32 -12.98
C ALA A 24 18.09 6.23 -13.95
N ARG A 25 16.75 6.09 -14.00
CA ARG A 25 15.87 6.92 -14.86
C ARG A 25 15.98 8.41 -14.55
N ALA A 26 15.99 8.79 -13.27
CA ALA A 26 16.15 10.19 -12.88
C ALA A 26 17.54 10.73 -13.25
N ARG A 27 18.60 9.92 -13.07
CA ARG A 27 19.96 10.30 -13.46
C ARG A 27 20.12 10.48 -14.96
N GLU A 28 19.51 9.60 -15.74
CA GLU A 28 19.49 9.65 -17.20
C GLU A 28 18.72 10.88 -17.70
N ALA A 29 17.50 11.11 -17.19
CA ALA A 29 16.71 12.28 -17.53
C ALA A 29 17.42 13.61 -17.16
N LEU A 30 18.20 13.60 -16.08
CA LEU A 30 18.99 14.74 -15.61
C LEU A 30 20.48 14.58 -15.97
N ALA A 31 20.80 13.99 -17.12
CA ALA A 31 22.18 13.80 -17.56
C ALA A 31 22.90 15.14 -17.80
N ALA A 32 22.19 16.14 -18.33
CA ALA A 32 22.65 17.50 -18.59
C ALA A 32 21.86 18.53 -17.77
N LEU A 33 22.12 19.83 -18.00
CA LEU A 33 21.37 20.94 -17.39
C LEU A 33 20.33 21.48 -18.40
N PRO A 34 19.06 21.05 -18.34
CA PRO A 34 18.01 21.56 -19.21
C PRO A 34 17.65 23.00 -18.83
N THR A 35 16.96 23.72 -19.72
CA THR A 35 16.44 25.06 -19.41
C THR A 35 15.42 25.02 -18.28
N VAL A 36 14.52 24.03 -18.30
CA VAL A 36 13.56 23.78 -17.23
C VAL A 36 13.58 22.32 -16.81
N ALA A 37 13.80 22.05 -15.53
CA ALA A 37 13.61 20.74 -14.93
C ALA A 37 12.41 20.80 -13.98
N VAL A 38 11.40 19.96 -14.23
CA VAL A 38 10.26 19.77 -13.33
C VAL A 38 10.41 18.44 -12.62
N LEU A 39 10.33 18.45 -11.29
CA LEU A 39 10.17 17.24 -10.50
C LEU A 39 8.79 17.26 -9.86
N ARG A 40 7.87 16.46 -10.39
CA ARG A 40 6.51 16.30 -9.88
C ARG A 40 6.32 14.92 -9.29
N ALA A 41 6.15 14.86 -7.98
CA ALA A 41 5.86 13.63 -7.25
C ALA A 41 5.38 13.96 -5.84
N PRO A 42 4.78 13.00 -5.13
CA PRO A 42 4.35 13.17 -3.75
C PRO A 42 5.48 13.44 -2.77
N ARG A 43 5.08 13.68 -1.53
CA ARG A 43 5.97 13.63 -0.38
C ARG A 43 6.68 12.28 -0.31
N GLY A 44 7.96 12.30 0.08
CA GLY A 44 8.74 11.07 0.27
C GLY A 44 9.26 10.41 -1.01
N PHE A 45 8.97 10.93 -2.20
CA PHE A 45 9.58 10.44 -3.46
C PHE A 45 10.97 11.00 -3.75
N GLY A 46 11.53 11.81 -2.85
CA GLY A 46 12.92 12.26 -2.95
C GLY A 46 13.18 13.38 -3.93
N LYS A 47 12.17 14.15 -4.37
CA LYS A 47 12.32 15.31 -5.29
C LYS A 47 13.48 16.23 -4.90
N SER A 48 13.43 16.81 -3.70
CA SER A 48 14.43 17.76 -3.21
C SER A 48 15.80 17.09 -3.08
N SER A 49 15.86 15.82 -2.67
CA SER A 49 17.12 15.07 -2.60
C SER A 49 17.71 14.79 -4.00
N THR A 50 16.88 14.41 -4.97
CA THR A 50 17.28 14.20 -6.37
C THR A 50 17.84 15.49 -6.96
N ALA A 51 17.10 16.59 -6.87
CA ALA A 51 17.53 17.88 -7.40
C ALA A 51 18.83 18.37 -6.72
N ALA A 52 18.91 18.30 -5.40
CA ALA A 52 20.09 18.74 -4.68
C ALA A 52 21.32 17.85 -4.94
N GLN A 53 21.15 16.55 -5.15
CA GLN A 53 22.28 15.67 -5.52
C GLN A 53 22.72 15.89 -6.97
N TRP A 54 21.76 16.03 -7.88
CA TRP A 54 22.03 16.33 -9.28
C TRP A 54 22.79 17.65 -9.44
N LEU A 55 22.37 18.74 -8.79
CA LEU A 55 23.02 20.04 -8.91
C LEU A 55 24.44 20.09 -8.29
N ARG A 56 24.79 19.13 -7.42
CA ARG A 56 26.15 18.97 -6.86
C ARG A 56 27.12 18.25 -7.79
N ARG A 57 26.65 17.66 -8.89
CA ARG A 57 27.49 16.94 -9.84
C ARG A 57 28.57 17.86 -10.41
N PRO A 58 29.85 17.47 -10.40
CA PRO A 58 30.94 18.31 -10.91
C PRO A 58 30.96 18.42 -12.43
N ASP A 59 30.34 17.47 -13.14
CA ASP A 59 30.31 17.38 -14.60
C ASP A 59 29.27 18.29 -15.27
N LEU A 60 28.41 18.96 -14.50
CA LEU A 60 27.50 19.97 -15.04
C LEU A 60 28.24 21.31 -15.33
N PRO A 61 27.72 22.17 -16.23
CA PRO A 61 28.32 23.49 -16.55
C PRO A 61 28.26 24.47 -15.39
N ASP A 62 29.38 25.11 -15.06
CA ASP A 62 29.55 26.05 -13.93
C ASP A 62 28.31 26.90 -13.64
N ARG A 63 27.84 26.89 -12.38
CA ARG A 63 26.52 27.42 -12.01
C ARG A 63 26.46 27.99 -10.60
N ASP A 64 25.66 29.03 -10.43
CA ASP A 64 25.22 29.52 -9.12
C ASP A 64 23.81 28.99 -8.87
N VAL A 65 23.58 28.41 -7.70
CA VAL A 65 22.30 27.77 -7.37
C VAL A 65 21.60 28.57 -6.28
N VAL A 66 20.37 28.98 -6.58
CA VAL A 66 19.50 29.73 -5.67
C VAL A 66 18.34 28.84 -5.30
N TRP A 67 18.29 28.39 -4.05
CA TRP A 67 17.25 27.48 -3.57
C TRP A 67 16.16 28.21 -2.78
N VAL A 68 14.97 28.31 -3.35
CA VAL A 68 13.78 28.94 -2.74
C VAL A 68 12.91 27.85 -2.15
N SER A 69 12.81 27.80 -0.82
CA SER A 69 11.88 26.89 -0.13
C SER A 69 10.63 27.64 0.31
N LEU A 70 9.47 27.27 -0.23
CA LEU A 70 8.21 27.92 0.09
C LEU A 70 7.59 27.31 1.36
N PRO A 71 6.96 28.09 2.25
CA PRO A 71 6.33 27.56 3.46
C PRO A 71 5.10 26.69 3.13
N PRO A 72 4.70 25.75 3.99
CA PRO A 72 3.59 24.82 3.75
C PRO A 72 2.21 25.49 3.98
N ARG A 73 1.93 26.54 3.21
CA ARG A 73 0.65 27.27 3.18
C ARG A 73 0.51 27.97 1.84
N GLY A 74 -0.69 28.41 1.47
CA GLY A 74 -0.91 29.24 0.29
C GLY A 74 -0.08 30.53 0.30
N LEU A 75 0.50 30.90 -0.86
CA LEU A 75 1.24 32.15 -1.08
C LEU A 75 0.69 32.92 -2.28
N ALA A 76 0.51 34.23 -2.08
CA ALA A 76 0.30 35.19 -3.16
C ALA A 76 1.59 35.43 -3.97
N ALA A 77 1.45 35.94 -5.19
CA ALA A 77 2.55 36.19 -6.12
C ALA A 77 3.63 37.13 -5.55
N GLU A 78 3.25 38.20 -4.86
CA GLU A 78 4.19 39.16 -4.28
C GLU A 78 5.02 38.52 -3.16
N ALA A 79 4.41 37.61 -2.39
CA ALA A 79 5.11 36.87 -1.36
C ALA A 79 6.10 35.86 -1.95
N PHE A 80 5.74 35.25 -3.08
CA PHE A 80 6.63 34.38 -3.85
C PHE A 80 7.87 35.15 -4.36
N TRP A 81 7.69 36.28 -5.05
CA TRP A 81 8.81 37.05 -5.58
C TRP A 81 9.72 37.62 -4.48
N ARG A 82 9.16 38.06 -3.35
CA ARG A 82 9.96 38.42 -2.17
C ARG A 82 10.80 37.24 -1.64
N ALA A 83 10.26 36.02 -1.67
CA ALA A 83 11.01 34.83 -1.25
C ALA A 83 12.16 34.52 -2.22
N VAL A 84 11.99 34.79 -3.52
CA VAL A 84 13.05 34.69 -4.53
C VAL A 84 14.16 35.70 -4.25
N ASP A 85 13.82 36.97 -4.01
CA ASP A 85 14.79 38.02 -3.67
C ASP A 85 15.61 37.67 -2.42
N LEU A 86 14.93 37.25 -1.34
CA LEU A 86 15.59 36.82 -0.10
C LEU A 86 16.53 35.63 -0.31
N ALA A 87 16.20 34.72 -1.23
CA ALA A 87 17.06 33.58 -1.55
C ALA A 87 18.29 33.99 -2.37
N LEU A 88 18.14 34.94 -3.29
CA LEU A 88 19.25 35.53 -4.05
C LEU A 88 20.25 36.21 -3.11
N GLU A 89 19.76 37.05 -2.20
CA GLU A 89 20.59 37.74 -1.21
C GLU A 89 21.36 36.75 -0.33
N ARG A 90 20.70 35.69 0.16
CA ARG A 90 21.35 34.63 0.96
C ARG A 90 22.41 33.86 0.16
N ALA A 91 22.24 33.75 -1.15
CA ALA A 91 23.24 33.19 -2.05
C ALA A 91 24.41 34.13 -2.35
N GLY A 92 24.39 35.36 -1.81
CA GLY A 92 25.39 36.39 -2.08
C GLY A 92 25.24 37.04 -3.45
N LEU A 93 24.05 36.93 -4.06
CA LEU A 93 23.67 37.59 -5.30
C LEU A 93 22.86 38.85 -5.01
N GLU A 94 22.83 39.76 -5.97
CA GLU A 94 22.04 40.98 -5.89
C GLU A 94 20.54 40.64 -6.00
N SER A 95 19.66 41.36 -5.30
CA SER A 95 18.20 41.16 -5.40
C SER A 95 17.69 41.56 -6.79
N VAL A 96 16.65 40.89 -7.30
CA VAL A 96 15.95 41.28 -8.53
C VAL A 96 15.39 42.70 -8.40
N ALA A 97 14.86 43.05 -7.22
CA ALA A 97 14.37 44.40 -6.96
C ALA A 97 15.40 45.52 -7.19
N ALA A 98 16.70 45.21 -7.06
CA ALA A 98 17.79 46.18 -7.22
C ALA A 98 18.34 46.26 -8.66
N VAL A 99 18.53 45.12 -9.33
CA VAL A 99 19.22 45.06 -10.64
C VAL A 99 18.39 44.47 -11.78
N GLY A 100 17.20 43.94 -11.48
CA GLY A 100 16.37 43.20 -12.42
C GLY A 100 16.98 41.88 -12.88
N TRP A 101 16.19 41.12 -13.65
CA TRP A 101 16.64 39.85 -14.23
C TRP A 101 17.72 40.03 -15.30
N ASP A 102 17.64 41.09 -16.11
CA ASP A 102 18.68 41.45 -17.09
C ASP A 102 20.04 41.66 -16.44
N GLY A 103 20.07 42.36 -15.29
CA GLY A 103 21.29 42.58 -14.52
C GLY A 103 21.87 41.26 -14.03
N LEU A 104 21.05 40.39 -13.44
CA LEU A 104 21.48 39.07 -12.97
C LEU A 104 22.00 38.18 -14.10
N ALA A 105 21.31 38.15 -15.24
CA ALA A 105 21.73 37.41 -16.42
C ALA A 105 23.07 37.92 -16.98
N LEU A 106 23.23 39.25 -17.07
CA LEU A 106 24.50 39.87 -17.47
C LEU A 106 25.64 39.47 -16.52
N ARG A 107 25.43 39.52 -15.20
CA ARG A 107 26.44 39.09 -14.22
C ARG A 107 26.79 37.62 -14.34
N ALA A 108 25.81 36.75 -14.55
CA ALA A 108 26.02 35.33 -14.78
C ALA A 108 26.90 35.11 -16.02
N ARG A 109 26.57 35.79 -17.13
CA ARG A 109 27.34 35.80 -18.38
C ARG A 109 28.77 36.30 -18.19
N GLU A 110 28.97 37.44 -17.50
CA GLU A 110 30.28 38.00 -17.18
C GLU A 110 31.16 37.02 -16.41
N ARG A 111 30.56 36.27 -15.47
CA ARG A 111 31.24 35.23 -14.67
C ARG A 111 31.42 33.92 -15.43
N ARG A 112 30.84 33.79 -16.63
CA ARG A 112 30.73 32.54 -17.40
C ARG A 112 30.08 31.40 -16.60
N ARG A 113 29.08 31.74 -15.78
CA ARG A 113 28.30 30.80 -14.96
C ARG A 113 26.84 30.86 -15.37
N ARG A 114 26.13 29.74 -15.22
CA ARG A 114 24.67 29.68 -15.31
C ARG A 114 24.04 30.07 -13.97
N LEU A 115 22.83 30.60 -13.97
CA LEU A 115 22.03 30.84 -12.77
C LEU A 115 20.90 29.80 -12.72
N VAL A 116 20.90 28.95 -11.70
CA VAL A 116 19.87 27.93 -11.49
C VAL A 116 18.98 28.35 -10.34
N LEU A 117 17.73 28.70 -10.64
CA LEU A 117 16.71 29.00 -9.64
C LEU A 117 15.89 27.74 -9.36
N VAL A 118 16.00 27.23 -8.13
CA VAL A 118 15.23 26.09 -7.65
C VAL A 118 14.05 26.59 -6.82
N VAL A 119 12.84 26.18 -7.17
CA VAL A 119 11.61 26.50 -6.42
C VAL A 119 11.06 25.22 -5.81
N ASP A 120 11.18 25.06 -4.50
CA ASP A 120 10.64 23.92 -3.76
C ASP A 120 9.24 24.23 -3.21
N GLY A 121 8.22 23.60 -3.82
CA GLY A 121 6.82 23.72 -3.44
C GLY A 121 6.04 24.74 -4.27
N LEU A 122 6.31 24.88 -5.58
CA LEU A 122 5.62 25.84 -6.46
C LEU A 122 4.09 25.64 -6.47
N ASP A 123 3.60 24.43 -6.23
CA ASP A 123 2.17 24.11 -6.06
C ASP A 123 1.47 24.93 -4.97
N ARG A 124 2.21 25.57 -4.06
CA ARG A 124 1.70 26.41 -2.97
C ARG A 124 1.45 27.86 -3.36
N VAL A 125 1.93 28.29 -4.53
CA VAL A 125 1.66 29.64 -5.04
C VAL A 125 0.27 29.66 -5.68
N GLU A 126 -0.65 30.43 -5.11
CA GLU A 126 -2.06 30.44 -5.53
C GLU A 126 -2.24 31.07 -6.91
N ASP A 127 -1.49 32.14 -7.18
CA ASP A 127 -1.55 32.86 -8.44
C ASP A 127 -0.87 32.07 -9.57
N ARG A 128 -1.63 31.78 -10.62
CA ARG A 128 -1.17 31.04 -11.79
C ARG A 128 -0.36 31.89 -12.77
N ARG A 129 -0.44 33.21 -12.70
CA ARG A 129 0.36 34.12 -13.54
C ARG A 129 1.86 33.96 -13.32
N VAL A 130 2.25 33.54 -12.11
CA VAL A 130 3.64 33.21 -11.78
C VAL A 130 4.19 32.10 -12.67
N ASP A 131 3.34 31.17 -13.13
CA ASP A 131 3.76 30.10 -14.05
C ASP A 131 4.21 30.68 -15.40
N ASP A 132 3.46 31.64 -15.94
CA ASP A 132 3.79 32.34 -17.19
C ASP A 132 5.05 33.21 -17.04
N GLU A 133 5.14 33.94 -15.93
CA GLU A 133 6.30 34.79 -15.61
C GLU A 133 7.59 33.96 -15.52
N LEU A 134 7.56 32.80 -14.83
CA LEU A 134 8.72 31.90 -14.74
C LEU A 134 9.17 31.40 -16.12
N VAL A 135 8.23 31.03 -16.99
CA VAL A 135 8.57 30.56 -18.35
C VAL A 135 9.10 31.70 -19.21
N ALA A 136 8.50 32.89 -19.12
CA ALA A 136 8.99 34.08 -19.82
C ALA A 136 10.43 34.43 -19.43
N LEU A 137 10.79 34.27 -18.15
CA LEU A 137 12.14 34.54 -17.66
C LEU A 137 13.20 33.65 -18.32
N VAL A 138 12.96 32.34 -18.46
CA VAL A 138 13.93 31.45 -19.11
C VAL A 138 13.97 31.60 -20.62
N GLN A 139 12.90 32.11 -21.23
CA GLN A 139 12.92 32.47 -22.66
C GLN A 139 13.70 33.76 -22.91
N ALA A 140 13.62 34.72 -21.99
CA ALA A 140 14.33 35.99 -22.10
C ALA A 140 15.83 35.89 -21.77
N HIS A 141 16.23 34.91 -20.95
CA HIS A 141 17.59 34.83 -20.41
C HIS A 141 18.19 33.42 -20.55
N GLU A 142 19.08 33.22 -21.52
CA GLU A 142 19.76 31.93 -21.77
C GLU A 142 20.65 31.46 -20.62
N GLU A 143 21.07 32.35 -19.73
CA GLU A 143 21.86 32.02 -18.54
C GLU A 143 21.01 31.46 -17.40
N LEU A 144 19.69 31.65 -17.46
CA LEU A 144 18.76 31.25 -16.42
C LEU A 144 18.20 29.84 -16.68
N HIS A 145 18.26 29.00 -15.66
CA HIS A 145 17.66 27.68 -15.65
C HIS A 145 16.71 27.54 -14.45
N LEU A 146 15.61 26.81 -14.64
CA LEU A 146 14.63 26.58 -13.59
C LEU A 146 14.62 25.13 -13.15
N VAL A 147 14.50 24.92 -11.84
CA VAL A 147 14.19 23.62 -11.26
C VAL A 147 12.96 23.75 -10.39
N LEU A 148 11.83 23.21 -10.85
CA LEU A 148 10.54 23.36 -10.20
C LEU A 148 10.18 22.05 -9.49
N LEU A 149 10.11 22.08 -8.17
CA LEU A 149 9.68 20.93 -7.37
C LEU A 149 8.23 21.15 -6.96
N MET A 150 7.36 20.21 -7.33
CA MET A 150 5.95 20.27 -7.01
C MET A 150 5.35 18.91 -6.72
N ARG A 151 4.14 18.92 -6.14
CA ARG A 151 3.37 17.71 -5.82
C ARG A 151 2.24 17.51 -6.83
N ALA A 152 1.49 18.56 -7.08
CA ALA A 152 0.41 18.60 -8.06
C ALA A 152 0.89 19.15 -9.41
N GLN A 153 0.13 18.83 -10.47
CA GLN A 153 0.37 19.38 -11.80
C GLN A 153 0.03 20.88 -11.84
N ARG A 154 0.83 21.66 -12.56
CA ARG A 154 0.59 23.08 -12.83
C ARG A 154 0.71 23.40 -14.33
N PRO A 155 0.05 24.47 -14.82
CA PRO A 155 0.22 24.98 -16.18
C PRO A 155 1.68 25.16 -16.61
N VAL A 156 2.57 25.56 -15.69
CA VAL A 156 4.01 25.74 -15.96
C VAL A 156 4.65 24.53 -16.66
N GLU A 157 4.20 23.30 -16.38
CA GLU A 157 4.73 22.10 -17.03
C GLU A 157 4.47 22.10 -18.54
N ALA A 158 3.23 22.45 -18.93
CA ALA A 158 2.82 22.48 -20.32
C ALA A 158 3.45 23.68 -21.05
N LEU A 159 3.46 24.85 -20.39
CA LEU A 159 4.06 26.06 -20.92
C LEU A 159 5.56 25.88 -21.18
N ALA A 160 6.30 25.35 -20.20
CA ALA A 160 7.74 25.13 -20.33
C ALA A 160 8.07 24.15 -21.47
N ARG A 161 7.32 23.05 -21.63
CA ARG A 161 7.53 22.08 -22.72
C ARG A 161 7.39 22.68 -24.12
N VAL A 162 6.52 23.67 -24.30
CA VAL A 162 6.35 24.37 -25.57
C VAL A 162 7.44 25.43 -25.74
N ALA A 163 7.82 26.08 -24.65
CA ALA A 163 8.67 27.26 -24.64
C ALA A 163 10.17 26.98 -24.66
N ALA A 164 10.62 25.84 -24.10
CA ALA A 164 12.02 25.59 -23.79
C ALA A 164 12.35 24.09 -23.70
N ASP A 165 13.65 23.77 -23.70
CA ASP A 165 14.14 22.42 -23.39
C ASP A 165 13.77 22.04 -21.96
N THR A 166 12.78 21.16 -21.83
CA THR A 166 12.12 20.84 -20.56
C THR A 166 12.15 19.34 -20.27
N VAL A 167 12.68 19.00 -19.10
CA VAL A 167 12.65 17.63 -18.57
C VAL A 167 11.63 17.56 -17.44
N VAL A 168 10.69 16.60 -17.51
CA VAL A 168 9.69 16.37 -16.46
C VAL A 168 9.88 15.00 -15.84
N LEU A 169 10.30 14.98 -14.57
CA LEU A 169 10.43 13.77 -13.76
C LEU A 169 9.15 13.59 -12.95
N THR A 170 8.45 12.51 -13.22
CA THR A 170 7.26 12.08 -12.49
C THR A 170 7.60 11.03 -11.42
N ARG A 171 6.57 10.54 -10.72
CA ARG A 171 6.66 9.41 -9.80
C ARG A 171 7.40 8.21 -10.40
N GLU A 172 7.12 7.86 -11.64
CA GLU A 172 7.67 6.69 -12.36
C GLU A 172 9.19 6.79 -12.54
N HIS A 173 9.69 8.03 -12.65
CA HIS A 173 11.12 8.31 -12.74
C HIS A 173 11.78 8.21 -11.37
N LEU A 174 11.07 8.52 -10.28
CA LEU A 174 11.61 8.57 -8.91
C LEU A 174 11.37 7.30 -8.10
N ALA A 175 10.47 6.43 -8.53
CA ALA A 175 10.18 5.16 -7.88
C ALA A 175 11.39 4.22 -7.96
N LEU A 176 11.72 3.59 -6.82
CA LEU A 176 12.81 2.63 -6.72
C LEU A 176 12.38 1.29 -7.33
N ASP A 177 13.19 0.77 -8.24
CA ASP A 177 13.12 -0.62 -8.68
C ASP A 177 13.89 -1.54 -7.70
N ALA A 178 13.86 -2.84 -7.95
CA ALA A 178 14.52 -3.83 -7.10
C ALA A 178 16.03 -3.58 -6.94
N THR A 179 16.71 -3.13 -7.99
CA THR A 179 18.14 -2.80 -7.95
C THR A 179 18.38 -1.60 -7.04
N ALA A 180 17.60 -0.54 -7.19
CA ALA A 180 17.69 0.65 -6.36
C ALA A 180 17.31 0.36 -4.89
N VAL A 181 16.37 -0.56 -4.63
CA VAL A 181 16.05 -1.04 -3.29
C VAL A 181 17.22 -1.79 -2.66
N ALA A 182 17.86 -2.70 -3.39
CA ALA A 182 19.05 -3.40 -2.91
C ALA A 182 20.20 -2.41 -2.59
N ASP A 183 20.38 -1.39 -3.42
CA ASP A 183 21.37 -0.34 -3.20
C ASP A 183 21.06 0.50 -1.95
N LEU A 184 19.79 0.89 -1.77
CA LEU A 184 19.33 1.59 -0.58
C LEU A 184 19.57 0.74 0.67
N ALA A 185 19.21 -0.55 0.63
CA ALA A 185 19.41 -1.49 1.73
C ALA A 185 20.89 -1.58 2.15
N ARG A 186 21.80 -1.76 1.18
CA ARG A 186 23.26 -1.77 1.44
C ARG A 186 23.73 -0.48 2.11
N ARG A 187 23.26 0.67 1.63
CA ARG A 187 23.62 1.98 2.22
C ARG A 187 23.05 2.18 3.61
N THR A 188 21.90 1.59 3.93
CA THR A 188 21.33 1.59 5.28
C THR A 188 21.94 0.51 6.20
N GLY A 189 22.92 -0.25 5.74
CA GLY A 189 23.54 -1.33 6.52
C GLY A 189 22.64 -2.56 6.68
N ARG A 190 21.65 -2.73 5.79
CA ARG A 190 20.72 -3.87 5.80
C ARG A 190 21.07 -4.81 4.65
N ALA A 191 21.41 -6.06 4.97
CA ALA A 191 21.44 -7.10 3.96
C ALA A 191 20.01 -7.37 3.50
N VAL A 192 19.77 -7.45 2.19
CA VAL A 192 18.47 -7.78 1.58
C VAL A 192 18.76 -8.66 0.37
N ARG A 193 18.06 -9.81 0.27
CA ARG A 193 18.19 -10.74 -0.86
C ARG A 193 17.55 -10.15 -2.13
N PRO A 194 17.96 -10.56 -3.34
CA PRO A 194 17.35 -10.08 -4.57
C PRO A 194 15.82 -10.30 -4.64
N GLU A 195 15.32 -11.41 -4.09
CA GLU A 195 13.90 -11.74 -3.97
C GLU A 195 13.18 -10.74 -3.06
N GLU A 196 13.78 -10.45 -1.89
CA GLU A 196 13.26 -9.49 -0.92
C GLU A 196 13.23 -8.08 -1.50
N ALA A 197 14.27 -7.67 -2.24
CA ALA A 197 14.32 -6.36 -2.88
C ALA A 197 13.23 -6.19 -3.95
N ARG A 198 12.99 -7.24 -4.75
CA ARG A 198 11.87 -7.29 -5.72
C ARG A 198 10.52 -7.22 -5.01
N TRP A 199 10.35 -8.00 -3.96
CA TRP A 199 9.13 -8.02 -3.15
C TRP A 199 8.85 -6.65 -2.52
N LEU A 200 9.84 -6.03 -1.86
CA LEU A 200 9.71 -4.69 -1.27
C LEU A 200 9.36 -3.63 -2.31
N ALA A 201 10.03 -3.64 -3.46
CA ALA A 201 9.76 -2.68 -4.54
C ALA A 201 8.30 -2.81 -5.02
N ALA A 202 7.79 -4.02 -5.18
CA ALA A 202 6.41 -4.26 -5.59
C ALA A 202 5.41 -3.89 -4.48
N GLU A 203 5.63 -4.37 -3.26
CA GLU A 203 4.72 -4.25 -2.12
C GLU A 203 4.65 -2.87 -1.49
N LEU A 204 5.67 -2.03 -1.70
CA LEU A 204 5.70 -0.64 -1.27
C LEU A 204 5.62 0.34 -2.47
N GLY A 205 5.30 -0.17 -3.66
CA GLY A 205 5.09 0.63 -4.87
C GLY A 205 6.30 1.46 -5.31
N GLY A 206 7.52 1.02 -4.95
CA GLY A 206 8.75 1.74 -5.22
C GLY A 206 8.90 3.05 -4.46
N TRP A 207 8.07 3.34 -3.45
CA TRP A 207 8.06 4.63 -2.76
C TRP A 207 9.33 4.84 -1.88
N PRO A 208 10.27 5.72 -2.25
CA PRO A 208 11.56 5.84 -1.56
C PRO A 208 11.46 6.10 -0.04
N GLY A 209 10.55 6.97 0.39
CA GLY A 209 10.35 7.31 1.79
C GLY A 209 9.83 6.13 2.61
N LEU A 210 8.84 5.40 2.08
CA LEU A 210 8.28 4.22 2.73
C LEU A 210 9.26 3.04 2.74
N LEU A 211 9.99 2.83 1.64
CA LEU A 211 11.08 1.83 1.54
C LEU A 211 12.20 2.12 2.53
N ARG A 212 12.60 3.40 2.66
CA ARG A 212 13.60 3.81 3.65
C ARG A 212 13.09 3.56 5.07
N ALA A 213 11.84 3.91 5.38
CA ALA A 213 11.25 3.63 6.68
C ALA A 213 11.26 2.12 6.97
N ALA A 214 10.82 1.30 6.01
CA ALA A 214 10.80 -0.15 6.11
C ALA A 214 12.19 -0.73 6.39
N LEU A 215 13.21 -0.29 5.64
CA LEU A 215 14.58 -0.79 5.80
C LEU A 215 15.23 -0.36 7.12
N LEU A 216 14.85 0.79 7.67
CA LEU A 216 15.37 1.28 8.95
C LEU A 216 14.76 0.57 10.17
N THR A 217 13.54 0.03 10.05
CA THR A 217 12.82 -0.63 11.14
C THR A 217 12.69 -2.14 10.97
N ALA A 218 13.05 -2.69 9.80
CA ALA A 218 12.92 -4.12 9.53
C ALA A 218 13.80 -4.98 10.44
N GLY A 219 13.22 -6.08 10.92
CA GLY A 219 13.88 -7.16 11.67
C GLY A 219 14.29 -8.33 10.76
N ARG A 220 14.83 -9.39 11.37
CA ARG A 220 15.01 -10.71 10.74
C ARG A 220 14.18 -11.72 11.52
N GLY A 221 13.46 -12.58 10.80
CA GLY A 221 12.70 -13.69 11.36
C GLY A 221 13.55 -14.92 11.67
N PRO A 222 12.94 -16.01 12.18
CA PRO A 222 13.62 -17.26 12.52
C PRO A 222 14.35 -17.89 11.32
N ASP A 223 13.77 -17.78 10.12
CA ASP A 223 14.32 -18.33 8.87
C ASP A 223 15.16 -17.31 8.09
N ASP A 224 15.73 -16.31 8.79
CA ASP A 224 16.46 -15.17 8.22
C ASP A 224 15.66 -14.39 7.16
N GLU A 225 14.33 -14.45 7.22
CA GLU A 225 13.45 -13.66 6.35
C GLU A 225 13.32 -12.21 6.83
N LEU A 226 13.11 -11.30 5.88
CA LEU A 226 12.92 -9.89 6.20
C LEU A 226 11.53 -9.66 6.79
N VAL A 227 11.48 -9.22 8.05
CA VAL A 227 10.21 -8.91 8.72
C VAL A 227 10.04 -7.40 8.82
N LEU A 228 8.95 -6.88 8.27
CA LEU A 228 8.62 -5.45 8.34
C LEU A 228 7.97 -5.10 9.67
N ASP A 229 8.45 -4.03 10.31
CA ASP A 229 7.72 -3.41 11.41
C ASP A 229 6.53 -2.60 10.86
N THR A 230 5.38 -3.27 10.78
CA THR A 230 4.14 -2.69 10.25
C THR A 230 3.61 -1.54 11.10
N ALA A 231 3.93 -1.47 12.39
CA ALA A 231 3.47 -0.37 13.25
C ALA A 231 4.19 0.93 12.89
N SER A 232 5.53 0.91 12.83
CA SER A 232 6.32 2.07 12.40
C SER A 232 5.98 2.52 10.98
N LEU A 233 5.68 1.58 10.07
CA LEU A 233 5.26 1.92 8.71
C LEU A 233 3.87 2.58 8.68
N ALA A 234 2.94 2.12 9.52
CA ALA A 234 1.63 2.75 9.66
C ALA A 234 1.78 4.19 10.20
N ASP A 235 2.64 4.42 11.19
CA ASP A 235 2.91 5.77 11.72
C ASP A 235 3.50 6.71 10.66
N TYR A 236 4.44 6.23 9.85
CA TYR A 236 4.94 7.01 8.72
C TYR A 236 3.83 7.34 7.73
N LEU A 237 2.97 6.36 7.40
CA LEU A 237 1.88 6.57 6.46
C LEU A 237 0.81 7.53 7.01
N ARG A 238 0.54 7.53 8.33
CA ARG A 238 -0.32 8.54 8.99
C ARG A 238 0.18 9.95 8.74
N LEU A 239 1.49 10.18 8.92
CA LEU A 239 2.10 11.51 8.66
C LEU A 239 1.97 11.94 7.20
N VAL A 240 1.87 10.99 6.27
CA VAL A 240 1.61 11.29 4.85
C VAL A 240 0.14 11.56 4.61
N LEU A 241 -0.78 10.80 5.21
CA LEU A 241 -2.22 11.02 5.09
C LEU A 241 -2.68 12.35 5.71
N GLN A 242 -1.95 12.85 6.71
CA GLN A 242 -2.19 14.17 7.32
C GLN A 242 -1.64 15.34 6.48
N ASP A 243 -0.92 15.07 5.40
CA ASP A 243 -0.48 16.11 4.49
C ASP A 243 -1.69 16.75 3.79
N GLU A 244 -1.74 18.09 3.69
CA GLU A 244 -2.90 18.87 3.23
C GLU A 244 -3.54 18.33 1.93
N GLU A 245 -2.73 17.86 0.99
CA GLU A 245 -3.19 17.30 -0.30
C GLU A 245 -3.96 15.98 -0.12
N LEU A 246 -3.54 15.15 0.82
CA LEU A 246 -4.13 13.84 1.08
C LEU A 246 -5.17 13.87 2.19
N ALA A 247 -5.09 14.82 3.13
CA ALA A 247 -5.99 14.93 4.26
C ALA A 247 -7.46 15.01 3.80
N ALA A 248 -7.70 15.75 2.70
CA ALA A 248 -9.02 15.89 2.10
C ALA A 248 -9.61 14.59 1.51
N VAL A 249 -8.80 13.55 1.29
CA VAL A 249 -9.24 12.24 0.75
C VAL A 249 -8.78 11.06 1.59
N ALA A 250 -8.14 11.26 2.72
CA ALA A 250 -7.61 10.19 3.56
C ALA A 250 -8.72 9.22 3.97
N GLU A 251 -9.91 9.77 4.25
CA GLU A 251 -11.11 9.03 4.58
C GLU A 251 -11.58 8.11 3.42
N ASP A 252 -11.54 8.60 2.18
CA ASP A 252 -11.90 7.83 0.98
C ASP A 252 -10.85 6.77 0.65
N LEU A 253 -9.57 7.13 0.75
CA LEU A 253 -8.45 6.23 0.46
C LEU A 253 -8.41 5.03 1.41
N THR A 254 -8.64 5.27 2.70
CA THR A 254 -8.72 4.20 3.70
C THR A 254 -9.95 3.32 3.48
N ALA A 255 -11.08 3.89 3.06
CA ALA A 255 -12.27 3.11 2.69
C ALA A 255 -12.01 2.21 1.47
N LEU A 256 -11.37 2.74 0.43
CA LEU A 256 -11.00 1.98 -0.77
C LEU A 256 -9.98 0.87 -0.47
N ALA A 257 -9.22 0.94 0.62
CA ALA A 257 -8.32 -0.12 1.02
C ALA A 257 -9.05 -1.33 1.63
N VAL A 258 -10.32 -1.21 2.07
CA VAL A 258 -11.08 -2.29 2.73
C VAL A 258 -11.31 -3.51 1.84
N PRO A 259 -11.78 -3.43 0.58
CA PRO A 259 -11.98 -4.61 -0.27
C PRO A 259 -10.66 -5.21 -0.81
N GLU A 260 -10.64 -6.53 -1.07
CA GLU A 260 -9.50 -7.23 -1.69
C GLU A 260 -9.33 -6.89 -3.18
N ARG A 261 -10.43 -6.57 -3.85
CA ARG A 261 -10.45 -6.16 -5.25
C ARG A 261 -11.36 -4.96 -5.38
N ILE A 262 -10.83 -3.89 -5.95
CA ILE A 262 -11.54 -2.64 -6.10
C ILE A 262 -11.98 -2.54 -7.56
N THR A 263 -13.25 -2.85 -7.80
CA THR A 263 -13.94 -2.54 -9.04
C THR A 263 -14.53 -1.14 -8.97
N GLU A 264 -14.87 -0.54 -10.11
CA GLU A 264 -15.54 0.76 -10.13
C GLU A 264 -16.87 0.73 -9.36
N GLU A 265 -17.62 -0.36 -9.47
CA GLU A 265 -18.86 -0.59 -8.72
C GLU A 265 -18.62 -0.59 -7.20
N VAL A 266 -17.67 -1.39 -6.72
CA VAL A 266 -17.33 -1.47 -5.29
C VAL A 266 -16.82 -0.12 -4.79
N ALA A 267 -15.97 0.54 -5.56
CA ALA A 267 -15.43 1.84 -5.19
C ALA A 267 -16.54 2.89 -5.11
N ALA A 268 -17.44 2.92 -6.09
CA ALA A 268 -18.63 3.78 -6.10
C ALA A 268 -19.58 3.49 -4.92
N HIS A 269 -19.70 2.23 -4.51
CA HIS A 269 -20.50 1.85 -3.35
C HIS A 269 -19.91 2.37 -2.03
N LEU A 270 -18.58 2.39 -1.90
CA LEU A 270 -17.89 2.79 -0.67
C LEU A 270 -17.69 4.30 -0.51
N VAL A 271 -17.33 5.02 -1.58
CA VAL A 271 -17.02 6.46 -1.52
C VAL A 271 -18.00 7.34 -2.29
N GLY A 272 -18.90 6.74 -3.07
CA GLY A 272 -19.83 7.45 -3.95
C GLY A 272 -19.27 7.71 -5.36
N ARG A 273 -20.13 7.57 -6.38
CA ARG A 273 -19.76 7.72 -7.81
C ARG A 273 -19.13 9.07 -8.15
N HIS A 274 -19.62 10.14 -7.53
CA HIS A 274 -19.16 11.51 -7.82
C HIS A 274 -17.81 11.85 -7.17
N VAL A 275 -17.47 11.20 -6.06
CA VAL A 275 -16.23 11.43 -5.31
C VAL A 275 -15.09 10.59 -5.88
N LEU A 276 -15.42 9.39 -6.38
CA LEU A 276 -14.47 8.40 -6.83
C LEU A 276 -13.39 8.96 -7.78
N PRO A 277 -13.72 9.62 -8.91
CA PRO A 277 -12.68 10.10 -9.84
C PRO A 277 -11.64 11.00 -9.17
N GLY A 278 -12.07 11.88 -8.27
CA GLY A 278 -11.19 12.78 -7.51
C GLY A 278 -10.32 12.04 -6.50
N ALA A 279 -10.90 11.12 -5.73
CA ALA A 279 -10.16 10.29 -4.79
C ALA A 279 -9.09 9.45 -5.50
N LEU A 280 -9.40 8.86 -6.66
CA LEU A 280 -8.45 8.05 -7.43
C LEU A 280 -7.33 8.88 -8.05
N ALA A 281 -7.67 10.03 -8.62
CA ALA A 281 -6.68 10.95 -9.17
C ALA A 281 -5.66 11.35 -8.08
N ARG A 282 -6.14 11.68 -6.87
CA ARG A 282 -5.28 12.00 -5.73
C ARG A 282 -4.52 10.79 -5.19
N ALA A 283 -5.12 9.60 -5.15
CA ALA A 283 -4.45 8.36 -4.76
C ALA A 283 -3.26 8.02 -5.68
N ARG A 284 -3.49 8.14 -6.99
CA ARG A 284 -2.47 7.92 -8.02
C ARG A 284 -1.42 9.01 -7.96
N ALA A 285 -1.83 10.27 -7.84
CA ALA A 285 -0.91 11.39 -7.66
C ALA A 285 0.00 11.12 -6.47
N ALA A 286 -0.55 10.72 -5.31
CA ALA A 286 0.12 10.31 -4.08
C ALA A 286 0.94 9.01 -4.17
N GLY A 287 0.85 8.28 -5.28
CA GLY A 287 1.62 7.05 -5.50
C GLY A 287 1.15 5.85 -4.68
N LEU A 288 -0.03 5.92 -4.05
CA LEU A 288 -0.61 4.84 -3.25
C LEU A 288 -1.23 3.74 -4.11
N VAL A 289 -1.64 4.08 -5.32
CA VAL A 289 -2.25 3.16 -6.29
C VAL A 289 -1.33 3.03 -7.49
N ALA A 290 -1.14 1.80 -7.97
CA ALA A 290 -0.34 1.52 -9.17
C ALA A 290 -1.23 1.37 -10.41
N GLY A 291 -0.72 1.81 -11.56
CA GLY A 291 -1.29 1.55 -12.90
C GLY A 291 -2.49 2.42 -13.31
N GLU A 292 -2.83 2.32 -14.60
CA GLU A 292 -3.94 3.06 -15.21
C GLU A 292 -5.29 2.32 -15.16
N GLY A 293 -5.31 1.08 -14.65
CA GLY A 293 -6.49 0.20 -14.65
C GLY A 293 -7.17 0.03 -13.29
N LEU A 294 -7.60 -1.22 -13.02
CA LEU A 294 -8.19 -1.67 -11.75
C LEU A 294 -7.39 -1.13 -10.58
N LEU A 295 -8.11 -0.59 -9.60
CA LEU A 295 -7.54 0.04 -8.42
C LEU A 295 -6.80 -1.01 -7.60
N ALA A 296 -5.48 -1.01 -7.72
CA ALA A 296 -4.59 -1.93 -7.03
C ALA A 296 -3.64 -1.14 -6.14
N PHE A 297 -3.97 -1.11 -4.85
CA PHE A 297 -2.96 -0.83 -3.83
C PHE A 297 -1.98 -2.00 -3.78
N PRO A 298 -0.67 -1.74 -3.68
CA PRO A 298 0.28 -2.74 -3.20
C PRO A 298 -0.24 -3.38 -1.89
N THR A 299 -0.04 -4.69 -1.71
CA THR A 299 -0.69 -5.45 -0.62
C THR A 299 -0.28 -4.89 0.75
N VAL A 300 1.02 -4.67 0.96
CA VAL A 300 1.51 -4.10 2.22
C VAL A 300 0.94 -2.70 2.45
N VAL A 301 0.94 -1.82 1.44
CA VAL A 301 0.33 -0.47 1.57
C VAL A 301 -1.15 -0.55 1.95
N ARG A 302 -1.90 -1.47 1.34
CA ARG A 302 -3.31 -1.68 1.65
C ARG A 302 -3.53 -2.14 3.08
N ASP A 303 -2.73 -3.08 3.54
CA ASP A 303 -2.84 -3.61 4.90
C ASP A 303 -2.45 -2.55 5.93
N LEU A 304 -1.48 -1.68 5.63
CA LEU A 304 -1.17 -0.50 6.43
C LEU A 304 -2.36 0.48 6.49
N LEU A 305 -2.99 0.80 5.35
CA LEU A 305 -4.18 1.66 5.31
C LEU A 305 -5.35 1.07 6.10
N ARG A 306 -5.60 -0.24 5.97
CA ARG A 306 -6.61 -0.96 6.75
C ARG A 306 -6.30 -0.93 8.25
N ARG A 307 -5.04 -1.10 8.61
CA ARG A 307 -4.58 -1.00 10.00
C ARG A 307 -4.85 0.38 10.58
N ILE A 308 -4.46 1.44 9.86
CA ILE A 308 -4.74 2.83 10.24
C ILE A 308 -6.24 3.04 10.43
N LEU A 309 -7.07 2.61 9.47
CA LEU A 309 -8.52 2.74 9.57
C LEU A 309 -9.10 2.02 10.80
N ARG A 310 -8.60 0.81 11.09
CA ARG A 310 -9.04 0.00 12.24
C ARG A 310 -8.64 0.62 13.59
N GLU A 311 -7.45 1.21 13.66
CA GLU A 311 -6.90 1.81 14.89
C GLU A 311 -7.50 3.22 15.13
N ASP A 312 -7.57 4.05 14.09
CA ASP A 312 -7.93 5.47 14.22
C ASP A 312 -9.46 5.67 14.15
N CYS A 313 -10.18 4.86 13.37
CA CYS A 313 -11.64 4.97 13.15
C CYS A 313 -12.35 3.59 13.19
N PRO A 314 -12.32 2.85 14.32
CA PRO A 314 -12.81 1.47 14.40
C PRO A 314 -14.28 1.30 14.04
N ALA A 315 -15.14 2.27 14.38
CA ALA A 315 -16.57 2.22 14.02
C ALA A 315 -16.78 2.21 12.50
N ARG A 316 -16.06 3.08 11.79
CA ARG A 316 -16.11 3.18 10.32
C ARG A 316 -15.51 1.95 9.65
N TYR A 317 -14.43 1.39 10.21
CA TYR A 317 -13.87 0.11 9.76
C TYR A 317 -14.92 -1.01 9.77
N ARG A 318 -15.70 -1.13 10.86
CA ARG A 318 -16.78 -2.14 10.96
C ARG A 318 -17.91 -1.86 9.99
N GLU A 319 -18.33 -0.61 9.85
CA GLU A 319 -19.37 -0.19 8.90
C GLU A 319 -19.02 -0.57 7.46
N LEU A 320 -17.81 -0.21 7.01
CA LEU A 320 -17.34 -0.51 5.66
C LEU A 320 -17.23 -2.03 5.41
N ASN A 321 -16.78 -2.80 6.41
CA ASN A 321 -16.78 -4.26 6.29
C ASN A 321 -18.21 -4.84 6.27
N ARG A 322 -19.17 -4.26 6.99
CA ARG A 322 -20.58 -4.69 6.92
C ARG A 322 -21.18 -4.41 5.54
N ALA A 323 -20.91 -3.23 4.98
CA ALA A 323 -21.31 -2.89 3.62
C ALA A 323 -20.72 -3.88 2.60
N MET A 324 -19.41 -4.18 2.72
CA MET A 324 -18.76 -5.14 1.83
C MET A 324 -19.24 -6.58 2.02
N MET A 325 -19.51 -6.99 3.25
CA MET A 325 -20.10 -8.29 3.57
C MET A 325 -21.43 -8.45 2.84
N GLU A 326 -22.33 -7.47 2.96
CA GLU A 326 -23.65 -7.51 2.34
C GLU A 326 -23.56 -7.49 0.81
N HIS A 327 -22.70 -6.63 0.25
CA HIS A 327 -22.45 -6.59 -1.19
C HIS A 327 -21.97 -7.95 -1.74
N ARG A 328 -21.04 -8.63 -1.05
CA ARG A 328 -20.55 -9.96 -1.46
C ARG A 328 -21.59 -11.05 -1.29
N ARG A 329 -22.39 -10.98 -0.23
CA ARG A 329 -23.51 -11.90 0.01
C ARG A 329 -24.53 -11.83 -1.12
N LEU A 330 -24.91 -10.63 -1.56
CA LEU A 330 -25.82 -10.42 -2.69
C LEU A 330 -25.24 -10.89 -4.03
N ALA A 331 -23.91 -10.83 -4.18
CA ALA A 331 -23.21 -11.35 -5.35
C ALA A 331 -23.04 -12.89 -5.35
N GLY A 332 -23.46 -13.58 -4.28
CA GLY A 332 -23.29 -15.02 -4.13
C GLY A 332 -21.84 -15.47 -3.89
N ASP A 333 -21.01 -14.61 -3.28
CA ASP A 333 -19.63 -14.91 -2.87
C ASP A 333 -19.58 -15.01 -1.33
N ALA A 334 -20.04 -16.15 -0.80
CA ALA A 334 -20.13 -16.38 0.64
C ALA A 334 -18.76 -16.35 1.31
N LEU A 335 -17.70 -16.80 0.63
CA LEU A 335 -16.35 -16.78 1.19
C LEU A 335 -15.82 -15.35 1.40
N ALA A 336 -15.99 -14.48 0.40
CA ALA A 336 -15.61 -13.07 0.58
C ALA A 336 -16.50 -12.37 1.61
N ALA A 337 -17.81 -12.67 1.63
CA ALA A 337 -18.72 -12.17 2.65
C ALA A 337 -18.25 -12.57 4.06
N LEU A 338 -17.88 -13.83 4.27
CA LEU A 338 -17.38 -14.34 5.55
C LEU A 338 -16.10 -13.61 6.00
N ARG A 339 -15.15 -13.38 5.10
CA ARG A 339 -13.92 -12.62 5.41
C ARG A 339 -14.23 -11.20 5.91
N HIS A 340 -15.22 -10.54 5.33
CA HIS A 340 -15.66 -9.22 5.80
C HIS A 340 -16.43 -9.30 7.12
N ALA A 341 -17.28 -10.31 7.32
CA ALA A 341 -18.01 -10.52 8.58
C ALA A 341 -17.08 -10.73 9.77
N VAL A 342 -16.00 -11.51 9.61
CA VAL A 342 -15.01 -11.69 10.67
C VAL A 342 -14.38 -10.34 11.06
N ARG A 343 -14.15 -9.45 10.09
CA ARG A 343 -13.59 -8.11 10.33
C ARG A 343 -14.56 -7.12 10.96
N THR A 344 -15.88 -7.34 10.88
CA THR A 344 -16.85 -6.48 11.59
C THR A 344 -16.79 -6.68 13.10
N GLN A 345 -16.22 -7.80 13.57
CA GLN A 345 -16.25 -8.21 14.98
C GLN A 345 -17.69 -8.38 15.51
N GLU A 346 -18.64 -8.69 14.63
CA GLU A 346 -20.04 -8.96 14.98
C GLU A 346 -20.31 -10.46 14.91
N PRO A 347 -20.40 -11.14 16.08
CA PRO A 347 -20.52 -12.59 16.14
C PRO A 347 -21.70 -13.13 15.30
N ASP A 348 -22.87 -12.51 15.42
CA ASP A 348 -24.09 -13.01 14.79
C ASP A 348 -24.04 -12.94 13.25
N ALA A 349 -23.28 -11.98 12.69
CA ALA A 349 -23.09 -11.87 11.25
C ALA A 349 -22.27 -13.04 10.67
N VAL A 350 -21.24 -13.47 11.41
CA VAL A 350 -20.44 -14.65 11.05
C VAL A 350 -21.30 -15.91 11.07
N LEU A 351 -22.07 -16.10 12.15
CA LEU A 351 -22.93 -17.27 12.30
C LEU A 351 -23.98 -17.36 11.19
N THR A 352 -24.66 -16.24 10.91
CA THR A 352 -25.66 -16.13 9.84
C THR A 352 -25.06 -16.53 8.49
N LEU A 353 -23.85 -16.08 8.16
CA LEU A 353 -23.20 -16.44 6.89
C LEU A 353 -22.77 -17.90 6.84
N VAL A 354 -22.29 -18.47 7.94
CA VAL A 354 -21.97 -19.90 8.01
C VAL A 354 -23.23 -20.75 7.79
N GLU A 355 -24.36 -20.33 8.36
CA GLU A 355 -25.64 -21.04 8.24
C GLU A 355 -26.21 -21.00 6.81
N HIS A 356 -26.22 -19.82 6.19
CA HIS A 356 -26.83 -19.62 4.88
C HIS A 356 -25.88 -19.95 3.71
N GLY A 357 -24.57 -19.80 3.90
CA GLY A 357 -23.53 -19.98 2.88
C GLY A 357 -22.82 -21.33 2.91
N TRP A 358 -23.26 -22.27 3.77
CA TRP A 358 -22.54 -23.52 4.06
C TRP A 358 -22.04 -24.28 2.82
N ALA A 359 -22.90 -24.45 1.81
CA ALA A 359 -22.56 -25.23 0.62
C ALA A 359 -21.36 -24.66 -0.15
N GLU A 360 -21.24 -23.33 -0.24
CA GLU A 360 -20.13 -22.66 -0.89
C GLU A 360 -18.89 -22.65 0.01
N LEU A 361 -19.06 -22.42 1.32
CA LEU A 361 -17.97 -22.40 2.29
C LEU A 361 -17.24 -23.76 2.36
N VAL A 362 -17.98 -24.87 2.35
CA VAL A 362 -17.41 -26.23 2.35
C VAL A 362 -16.58 -26.50 1.08
N ALA A 363 -16.87 -25.82 -0.03
CA ALA A 363 -16.08 -25.95 -1.25
C ALA A 363 -14.65 -25.37 -1.13
N HIS A 364 -14.42 -24.50 -0.13
CA HIS A 364 -13.18 -23.76 0.12
C HIS A 364 -12.69 -23.91 1.58
N PRO A 365 -12.43 -25.14 2.05
CA PRO A 365 -12.20 -25.42 3.47
C PRO A 365 -10.94 -24.74 4.03
N ALA A 366 -9.90 -24.58 3.20
CA ALA A 366 -8.65 -23.96 3.60
C ALA A 366 -8.81 -22.47 3.87
N GLU A 367 -9.58 -21.75 3.06
CA GLU A 367 -9.83 -20.32 3.20
C GLU A 367 -10.82 -20.03 4.34
N VAL A 368 -11.84 -20.88 4.51
CA VAL A 368 -12.78 -20.77 5.64
C VAL A 368 -12.05 -20.91 6.97
N ARG A 369 -11.13 -21.87 7.07
CA ARG A 369 -10.28 -22.04 8.26
C ARG A 369 -9.54 -20.76 8.64
N VAL A 370 -8.92 -20.09 7.66
CA VAL A 370 -8.19 -18.84 7.89
C VAL A 370 -9.14 -17.76 8.39
N ALA A 371 -10.34 -17.65 7.81
CA ALA A 371 -11.34 -16.68 8.26
C ALA A 371 -11.84 -16.98 9.70
N LEU A 372 -12.07 -18.25 10.04
CA LEU A 372 -12.62 -18.65 11.34
C LEU A 372 -11.58 -18.68 12.47
N ALA A 373 -10.29 -18.51 12.19
CA ALA A 373 -9.23 -18.56 13.20
C ALA A 373 -9.46 -17.55 14.34
N GLU A 374 -9.97 -16.37 14.02
CA GLU A 374 -10.23 -15.24 14.94
C GLU A 374 -11.62 -15.29 15.60
N VAL A 375 -12.44 -16.30 15.28
CA VAL A 375 -13.83 -16.38 15.76
C VAL A 375 -13.87 -17.10 17.12
N PRO A 376 -14.59 -16.54 18.14
CA PRO A 376 -14.75 -17.19 19.43
C PRO A 376 -15.37 -18.60 19.31
N VAL A 377 -14.84 -19.55 20.08
CA VAL A 377 -15.31 -20.95 20.09
C VAL A 377 -16.80 -21.03 20.46
N ASP A 378 -17.19 -20.32 21.53
CA ASP A 378 -18.55 -20.32 22.07
C ASP A 378 -19.60 -19.78 21.09
N LEU A 379 -19.19 -19.02 20.09
CA LEU A 379 -20.08 -18.53 19.04
C LEU A 379 -20.35 -19.62 18.01
N LEU A 380 -19.30 -20.27 17.52
CA LEU A 380 -19.44 -21.34 16.53
C LEU A 380 -20.20 -22.54 17.11
N ALA A 381 -20.08 -22.78 18.41
CA ALA A 381 -20.80 -23.85 19.10
C ALA A 381 -22.34 -23.65 19.14
N ARG A 382 -22.87 -22.50 18.72
CA ARG A 382 -24.31 -22.17 18.77
C ARG A 382 -25.13 -22.75 17.60
N SER A 383 -24.50 -23.31 16.58
CA SER A 383 -25.22 -23.96 15.47
C SER A 383 -24.51 -25.23 15.00
N ALA A 384 -25.25 -26.16 14.42
CA ALA A 384 -24.70 -27.43 13.90
C ALA A 384 -23.60 -27.20 12.85
N LYS A 385 -23.83 -26.26 11.92
CA LYS A 385 -22.82 -25.86 10.91
C LYS A 385 -21.61 -25.18 11.54
N GLY A 386 -21.83 -24.33 12.55
CA GLY A 386 -20.74 -23.72 13.30
C GLY A 386 -19.90 -24.75 14.07
N LEU A 387 -20.52 -25.76 14.68
CA LEU A 387 -19.84 -26.88 15.34
C LEU A 387 -18.98 -27.68 14.36
N VAL A 388 -19.53 -28.06 13.21
CA VAL A 388 -18.76 -28.75 12.16
C VAL A 388 -17.59 -27.88 11.68
N ALA A 389 -17.82 -26.57 11.50
CA ALA A 389 -16.76 -25.65 11.12
C ALA A 389 -15.65 -25.56 12.19
N LEU A 390 -16.02 -25.51 13.46
CA LEU A 390 -15.12 -25.44 14.60
C LEU A 390 -14.26 -26.71 14.74
N GLU A 391 -14.85 -27.89 14.55
CA GLU A 391 -14.21 -29.17 14.84
C GLU A 391 -13.46 -29.75 13.63
N HIS A 392 -13.88 -29.44 12.40
CA HIS A 392 -13.33 -30.08 11.18
C HIS A 392 -12.73 -29.10 10.18
N LEU A 393 -13.19 -27.85 10.13
CA LEU A 393 -12.63 -26.83 9.23
C LEU A 393 -11.53 -26.01 9.91
N ARG A 394 -11.78 -25.51 11.12
CA ARG A 394 -10.85 -24.64 11.87
C ARG A 394 -9.51 -25.32 12.22
N PRO A 395 -9.45 -26.61 12.61
CA PRO A 395 -8.17 -27.22 12.97
C PRO A 395 -7.21 -27.31 11.78
N ALA A 396 -5.94 -27.01 12.03
CA ALA A 396 -4.89 -27.06 11.01
C ALA A 396 -4.52 -28.50 10.61
N GLN A 397 -4.76 -29.47 11.50
CA GLN A 397 -4.45 -30.88 11.31
C GLN A 397 -5.58 -31.73 11.89
N VAL A 398 -5.68 -32.97 11.42
CA VAL A 398 -6.56 -33.99 12.00
C VAL A 398 -6.05 -34.34 13.41
N PRO A 399 -6.92 -34.60 14.39
CA PRO A 399 -6.50 -34.92 15.75
C PRO A 399 -5.48 -36.09 15.79
N PRO A 400 -4.36 -35.97 16.54
CA PRO A 400 -3.36 -37.03 16.64
C PRO A 400 -3.94 -38.38 17.10
N ALA A 401 -4.96 -38.35 17.97
CA ALA A 401 -5.66 -39.54 18.43
C ALA A 401 -6.33 -40.32 17.28
N PHE A 402 -6.91 -39.61 16.30
CA PHE A 402 -7.49 -40.24 15.12
C PHE A 402 -6.41 -40.88 14.24
N LEU A 403 -5.28 -40.19 14.04
CA LEU A 403 -4.15 -40.74 13.29
C LEU A 403 -3.61 -42.01 13.92
N LEU A 404 -3.48 -42.03 15.25
CA LEU A 404 -3.02 -43.20 15.99
C LEU A 404 -4.00 -44.37 15.87
N ALA A 405 -5.30 -44.12 15.94
CA ALA A 405 -6.32 -45.15 15.74
C ALA A 405 -6.22 -45.78 14.34
N LEU A 406 -6.08 -44.92 13.32
CA LEU A 406 -5.99 -45.35 11.92
C LEU A 406 -4.72 -46.18 11.65
N VAL A 407 -3.57 -45.79 12.19
CA VAL A 407 -2.30 -46.55 12.08
C VAL A 407 -2.35 -47.87 12.87
N SER A 408 -3.07 -47.89 13.99
CA SER A 408 -3.17 -49.07 14.87
C SER A 408 -4.24 -50.07 14.43
N GLY A 409 -4.95 -49.81 13.32
CA GLY A 409 -6.07 -50.63 12.86
C GLY A 409 -7.29 -50.62 13.78
N LEU A 410 -7.34 -49.66 14.72
CA LEU A 410 -8.47 -49.45 15.60
C LEU A 410 -9.56 -48.69 14.86
N ARG A 411 -10.83 -48.98 15.16
CA ARG A 411 -11.94 -48.17 14.63
C ARG A 411 -11.80 -46.75 15.18
N PRO A 412 -11.60 -45.73 14.32
CA PRO A 412 -11.57 -44.35 14.78
C PRO A 412 -12.90 -44.01 15.43
N GLY A 413 -12.87 -43.42 16.63
CA GLY A 413 -14.08 -42.95 17.29
C GLY A 413 -14.65 -43.80 18.42
N VAL A 414 -14.01 -44.90 18.83
CA VAL A 414 -14.32 -45.47 20.15
C VAL A 414 -13.76 -44.48 21.18
N PRO A 415 -14.60 -43.78 21.97
CA PRO A 415 -14.08 -42.80 22.91
C PRO A 415 -13.16 -43.51 23.91
N TRP A 416 -11.94 -42.99 24.05
CA TRP A 416 -11.17 -43.25 25.27
C TRP A 416 -12.00 -42.63 26.40
N ARG A 417 -12.43 -43.44 27.36
CA ARG A 417 -13.49 -43.16 28.36
C ARG A 417 -13.37 -41.89 29.22
N ASP A 418 -12.37 -41.05 29.02
CA ASP A 418 -12.00 -39.96 29.94
C ASP A 418 -12.01 -38.54 29.32
N ALA A 419 -12.55 -38.36 28.11
CA ALA A 419 -12.75 -37.00 27.59
C ALA A 419 -14.02 -36.36 28.20
N PRO A 420 -13.96 -35.14 28.76
CA PRO A 420 -15.13 -34.46 29.29
C PRO A 420 -16.14 -34.23 28.15
N ASP A 421 -17.36 -34.74 28.37
CA ASP A 421 -18.50 -34.59 27.49
C ASP A 421 -18.82 -33.09 27.31
N PRO A 422 -18.59 -32.50 26.12
CA PRO A 422 -19.05 -31.15 25.85
C PRO A 422 -20.57 -31.24 25.76
N GLY A 423 -21.25 -30.92 26.86
CA GLY A 423 -22.71 -31.05 26.97
C GLY A 423 -23.46 -30.50 25.75
N PRO A 424 -24.66 -31.03 25.47
CA PRO A 424 -25.35 -30.81 24.20
C PRO A 424 -25.55 -29.32 23.92
N ALA A 425 -25.08 -28.87 22.75
CA ALA A 425 -25.40 -27.56 22.24
C ALA A 425 -26.92 -27.45 22.05
N PRO A 426 -27.55 -26.33 22.44
CA PRO A 426 -28.99 -26.13 22.23
C PRO A 426 -29.25 -25.81 20.75
N GLY A 427 -29.69 -26.81 19.97
CA GLY A 427 -30.21 -26.67 18.59
C GLY A 427 -29.63 -27.69 17.58
N ASP A 428 -30.50 -28.34 16.80
CA ASP A 428 -30.24 -29.16 15.59
C ASP A 428 -29.01 -30.10 15.58
N VAL A 429 -28.74 -30.80 16.70
CA VAL A 429 -27.65 -31.80 16.76
C VAL A 429 -27.86 -32.93 15.73
N ASP A 430 -29.10 -33.18 15.33
CA ASP A 430 -29.48 -34.21 14.35
C ASP A 430 -28.98 -33.91 12.92
N GLU A 431 -28.65 -32.65 12.60
CA GLU A 431 -28.12 -32.29 11.26
C GLU A 431 -26.62 -32.56 11.11
N VAL A 432 -25.88 -32.65 12.22
CA VAL A 432 -24.41 -32.75 12.22
C VAL A 432 -23.89 -33.93 11.40
N PRO A 433 -24.43 -35.16 11.50
CA PRO A 433 -23.98 -36.28 10.66
C PRO A 433 -24.09 -36.00 9.16
N ALA A 434 -25.19 -35.38 8.71
CA ALA A 434 -25.39 -35.07 7.30
C ALA A 434 -24.41 -34.01 6.80
N LEU A 435 -24.14 -32.98 7.62
CA LEU A 435 -23.15 -31.93 7.32
C LEU A 435 -21.72 -32.49 7.25
N LEU A 436 -21.38 -33.42 8.13
CA LEU A 436 -20.07 -34.11 8.12
C LEU A 436 -19.90 -35.01 6.89
N VAL A 437 -20.97 -35.69 6.45
CA VAL A 437 -20.96 -36.43 5.18
C VAL A 437 -20.71 -35.49 4.00
N GLN A 438 -21.42 -34.36 3.94
CA GLN A 438 -21.22 -33.36 2.89
C GLN A 438 -19.77 -32.85 2.85
N LEU A 439 -19.21 -32.49 4.02
CA LEU A 439 -17.83 -32.05 4.15
C LEU A 439 -16.84 -33.15 3.73
N GLY A 440 -17.05 -34.38 4.21
CA GLY A 440 -16.21 -35.54 3.88
C GLY A 440 -16.20 -35.82 2.38
N THR A 441 -17.36 -35.76 1.72
CA THR A 441 -17.46 -35.91 0.25
C THR A 441 -16.66 -34.83 -0.47
N ARG A 442 -16.74 -33.57 -0.03
CA ARG A 442 -16.00 -32.49 -0.67
C ARG A 442 -14.49 -32.61 -0.47
N LEU A 443 -14.03 -32.91 0.75
CA LEU A 443 -12.62 -33.13 1.06
C LEU A 443 -12.04 -34.30 0.25
N LEU A 444 -12.83 -35.35 0.05
CA LEU A 444 -12.43 -36.49 -0.78
C LEU A 444 -12.26 -36.10 -2.25
N LEU A 445 -13.16 -35.26 -2.79
CA LEU A 445 -13.04 -34.72 -4.15
C LEU A 445 -11.80 -33.83 -4.32
N ASP A 446 -11.38 -33.13 -3.26
CA ASP A 446 -10.16 -32.32 -3.22
C ASP A 446 -8.89 -33.14 -2.87
N ALA A 447 -9.00 -34.48 -2.85
CA ALA A 447 -7.95 -35.44 -2.52
C ALA A 447 -7.37 -35.34 -1.09
N ASP A 448 -8.07 -34.68 -0.16
CA ASP A 448 -7.76 -34.71 1.28
C ASP A 448 -8.40 -35.93 1.94
N VAL A 449 -7.88 -37.11 1.59
CA VAL A 449 -8.38 -38.43 2.05
C VAL A 449 -8.38 -38.52 3.57
N LEU A 450 -7.39 -37.91 4.23
CA LEU A 450 -7.22 -38.03 5.68
C LEU A 450 -8.31 -37.27 6.43
N ARG A 451 -8.57 -36.01 6.06
CA ARG A 451 -9.67 -35.23 6.66
C ARG A 451 -11.04 -35.75 6.24
N ALA A 452 -11.18 -36.23 4.99
CA ALA A 452 -12.43 -36.85 4.55
C ALA A 452 -12.79 -38.06 5.41
N THR A 453 -11.80 -38.94 5.66
CA THR A 453 -11.98 -40.12 6.52
C THR A 453 -12.34 -39.72 7.94
N HIS A 454 -11.71 -38.67 8.49
CA HIS A 454 -12.06 -38.13 9.81
C HIS A 454 -13.50 -37.65 9.88
N ALA A 455 -13.95 -36.86 8.90
CA ALA A 455 -15.31 -36.36 8.83
C ALA A 455 -16.34 -37.49 8.71
N PHE A 456 -16.10 -38.50 7.86
CA PHE A 456 -17.00 -39.65 7.72
C PHE A 456 -17.04 -40.53 8.97
N ALA A 457 -15.90 -40.74 9.63
CA ALA A 457 -15.86 -41.50 10.88
C ALA A 457 -16.68 -40.79 11.97
N ASP A 458 -16.50 -39.48 12.14
CA ASP A 458 -17.26 -38.70 13.12
C ASP A 458 -18.77 -38.65 12.77
N ALA A 459 -19.12 -38.57 11.48
CA ALA A 459 -20.51 -38.66 11.03
C ALA A 459 -21.17 -39.99 11.46
N ALA A 460 -20.47 -41.11 11.26
CA ALA A 460 -20.97 -42.44 11.62
C ALA A 460 -21.14 -42.62 13.13
N LEU A 461 -20.27 -42.01 13.94
CA LEU A 461 -20.39 -42.05 15.40
C LEU A 461 -21.62 -41.27 15.88
N ARG A 462 -21.81 -40.06 15.36
CA ARG A 462 -22.89 -39.16 15.77
C ARG A 462 -24.27 -39.60 15.29
N ALA A 463 -24.34 -40.35 14.19
CA ALA A 463 -25.59 -40.94 13.71
C ALA A 463 -26.09 -42.11 14.59
N GLY A 464 -25.25 -42.63 15.51
CA GLY A 464 -25.58 -43.76 16.38
C GLY A 464 -25.67 -45.12 15.67
N PRO A 465 -25.74 -46.23 16.43
CA PRO A 465 -25.78 -47.58 15.87
C PRO A 465 -27.02 -47.88 15.00
N ASP A 466 -28.13 -47.17 15.22
CA ASP A 466 -29.40 -47.42 14.51
C ASP A 466 -29.46 -46.86 13.08
N ALA A 467 -28.59 -45.92 12.71
CA ALA A 467 -28.55 -45.35 11.34
C ALA A 467 -27.83 -46.25 10.31
N THR A 468 -27.15 -47.31 10.75
CA THR A 468 -26.47 -48.27 9.87
C THR A 468 -27.36 -49.42 9.40
N ALA A 469 -28.66 -49.40 9.72
CA ALA A 469 -29.64 -50.30 9.15
C ALA A 469 -29.88 -49.96 7.67
N ALA A 470 -28.97 -50.40 6.80
CA ALA A 470 -29.21 -50.49 5.37
C ALA A 470 -30.56 -51.21 5.14
N PRO A 471 -31.44 -50.71 4.24
CA PRO A 471 -32.62 -51.47 3.87
C PRO A 471 -32.14 -52.85 3.39
N PRO A 472 -32.73 -53.96 3.87
CA PRO A 472 -32.30 -55.28 3.48
C PRO A 472 -32.35 -55.35 1.96
N ALA A 473 -31.20 -55.68 1.36
CA ALA A 473 -31.11 -55.98 -0.05
C ALA A 473 -32.25 -56.97 -0.38
N ARG A 474 -33.18 -56.55 -1.23
CA ARG A 474 -34.15 -57.45 -1.84
C ARG A 474 -33.36 -58.40 -2.74
N ALA A 475 -32.86 -59.47 -2.15
CA ALA A 475 -32.45 -60.68 -2.83
C ALA A 475 -33.70 -61.57 -2.98
N GLY A 476 -34.04 -61.85 -4.24
CA GLY A 476 -35.14 -62.71 -4.66
C GLY A 476 -35.44 -62.41 -6.13
N ALA A 477 -34.68 -62.92 -7.10
CA ALA A 477 -34.54 -64.31 -7.57
C ALA A 477 -35.71 -64.74 -8.49
N ALA A 478 -35.28 -65.25 -9.67
CA ALA A 478 -36.02 -65.85 -10.79
C ALA A 478 -36.71 -64.88 -11.77
#